data_AF-A0AAN5CPL5-F1
#
_entry.id   AF-A0AAN5CPL5-F1
#
_cell.length_a   1.000
_cell.length_b   1.000
_cell.length_c   1.000
_cell.angle_alpha   90.00
_cell.angle_beta   90.00
_cell.angle_gamma   90.00
#
_symmetry.space_group_name_H-M   'P 1'
#
loop_
_entity.id
_entity.type
_entity.pdbx_description
1 polymer ?
#
loop_
_entity_poly.entity_id
_entity_poly.type
_entity_poly.pdbx_seq_one_letter_code
_entity_poly.pdbx_strand_id
1 'polypeptide(L)'
;IDELPSRFNENAFNLDEVLELIKPISSVHFNFMIDTQWLISQYPSRCRNTPMTIVVGSKLGTSVREIKNEAEKEGWEDITVCTASLPIPFGTHHSKLSLFEDDDMTIHVIISTANLLPYDWQGKTQMFYYMKSTKVIPSEKRPRRVEKEIPIVKDLIEYLGRYPIEGLSHWKDRLRECLFEFTLNRIVFSVPGYHKGVEMNSVGHKFVRKILKESRASDENGKKTLICQSSSIGSLGAKPGAWLGGEFTLSMRGGRDPTGTQCWMIYPTKDDVMGSIDGKLSGGSLPYSKRTAERQEWLLKNMCKWRAENWGRSRIMPHVKSYLQVDQNSRRFDWQIVTSANLSKAAWGELQKNGEQLMIRSYEIGVLIMDYESIRVPYDYPMVRYKEGDRPWYIEDLEGE
;
A
#
# COMPACT_ATOMS: atom_id res chain seq x y z
N ILE A 1 1.68 -0.60 -20.00
CA ILE A 1 0.35 -0.30 -20.57
C ILE A 1 0.56 0.08 -22.01
N ASP A 2 0.32 -0.86 -22.91
CA ASP A 2 0.80 -0.80 -24.30
C ASP A 2 0.00 0.20 -25.14
N GLU A 3 -1.22 0.54 -24.72
CA GLU A 3 -2.06 1.55 -25.36
C GLU A 3 -1.56 2.99 -25.14
N LEU A 4 -0.61 3.21 -24.23
CA LEU A 4 -0.06 4.54 -23.95
C LEU A 4 1.15 4.87 -24.86
N PRO A 5 1.31 6.14 -25.27
CA PRO A 5 2.56 6.60 -25.86
C PRO A 5 3.78 6.21 -25.01
N SER A 6 4.84 5.72 -25.66
CA SER A 6 6.04 5.16 -25.00
C SER A 6 6.61 6.03 -23.88
N ARG A 7 6.60 7.36 -24.07
CA ARG A 7 7.05 8.35 -23.06
C ARG A 7 6.41 8.20 -21.69
N PHE A 8 5.18 7.65 -21.61
CA PHE A 8 4.48 7.44 -20.34
C PHE A 8 4.86 6.12 -19.66
N ASN A 9 5.62 5.26 -20.34
CA ASN A 9 6.11 3.98 -19.83
C ASN A 9 7.64 3.94 -19.64
N GLU A 10 8.40 4.98 -20.03
CA GLU A 10 9.87 4.99 -19.94
C GLU A 10 10.45 4.67 -18.54
N ASN A 11 9.72 4.99 -17.48
CA ASN A 11 10.11 4.67 -16.09
C ASN A 11 9.02 3.87 -15.36
N ALA A 12 8.20 3.13 -16.11
CA ALA A 12 7.26 2.18 -15.57
C ALA A 12 7.84 0.76 -15.76
N PHE A 13 7.50 -0.15 -14.86
CA PHE A 13 7.97 -1.52 -14.92
C PHE A 13 6.82 -2.49 -14.75
N ASN A 14 6.80 -3.52 -15.58
CA ASN A 14 6.05 -4.75 -15.35
C ASN A 14 6.80 -5.66 -14.36
N LEU A 15 6.12 -6.68 -13.84
CA LEU A 15 6.71 -7.58 -12.84
C LEU A 15 7.87 -8.40 -13.43
N ASP A 16 7.72 -8.90 -14.65
CA ASP A 16 8.74 -9.66 -15.37
C ASP A 16 10.02 -8.84 -15.62
N GLU A 17 9.89 -7.57 -16.00
CA GLU A 17 11.04 -6.66 -16.15
C GLU A 17 11.80 -6.49 -14.84
N VAL A 18 11.09 -6.36 -13.71
CA VAL A 18 11.74 -6.27 -12.40
C VAL A 18 12.40 -7.60 -12.01
N LEU A 19 11.74 -8.73 -12.26
CA LEU A 19 12.29 -10.06 -11.93
C LEU A 19 13.48 -10.44 -12.83
N GLU A 20 13.53 -9.97 -14.08
CA GLU A 20 14.69 -10.15 -14.97
C GLU A 20 15.91 -9.36 -14.48
N LEU A 21 15.70 -8.21 -13.83
CA LEU A 21 16.77 -7.46 -13.20
C LEU A 21 17.26 -8.12 -11.90
N ILE A 22 16.36 -8.70 -11.11
CA ILE A 22 16.68 -9.32 -9.82
C ILE A 22 17.27 -10.73 -9.99
N LYS A 23 16.72 -11.54 -10.91
CA LYS A 23 17.05 -12.97 -11.07
C LYS A 23 17.06 -13.74 -9.74
N PRO A 24 15.91 -13.79 -9.05
CA PRO A 24 15.85 -14.31 -7.69
C PRO A 24 16.18 -15.81 -7.61
N ILE A 25 16.87 -16.20 -6.54
CA ILE A 25 17.11 -17.60 -6.13
C ILE A 25 16.25 -18.03 -4.95
N SER A 26 15.56 -17.08 -4.31
CA SER A 26 14.59 -17.32 -3.26
C SER A 26 13.64 -16.12 -3.19
N SER A 27 12.37 -16.35 -2.88
CA SER A 27 11.37 -15.30 -2.82
C SER A 27 10.30 -15.52 -1.74
N VAL A 28 9.73 -14.42 -1.25
CA VAL A 28 8.47 -14.45 -0.50
C VAL A 28 7.53 -13.37 -1.01
N HIS A 29 6.27 -13.73 -1.20
CA HIS A 29 5.20 -12.85 -1.67
C HIS A 29 4.05 -12.79 -0.68
N PHE A 30 3.68 -11.59 -0.26
CA PHE A 30 2.47 -11.29 0.48
C PHE A 30 1.48 -10.65 -0.48
N ASN A 31 0.29 -11.23 -0.61
CA ASN A 31 -0.74 -10.62 -1.45
C ASN A 31 -2.17 -10.97 -1.01
N PHE A 32 -3.15 -10.31 -1.64
CA PHE A 32 -4.57 -10.57 -1.49
C PHE A 32 -5.09 -11.51 -2.59
N MET A 33 -4.76 -11.23 -3.85
CA MET A 33 -5.14 -12.04 -5.01
C MET A 33 -3.88 -12.42 -5.79
N ILE A 34 -3.81 -13.69 -6.17
CA ILE A 34 -2.69 -14.30 -6.86
C ILE A 34 -3.25 -15.24 -7.92
N ASP A 35 -2.74 -15.09 -9.14
CA ASP A 35 -2.75 -16.09 -10.20
C ASP A 35 -1.35 -16.73 -10.18
N THR A 36 -1.25 -17.96 -9.68
CA THR A 36 0.06 -18.60 -9.41
C THR A 36 0.78 -18.94 -10.71
N GLN A 37 0.04 -19.46 -11.70
CA GLN A 37 0.61 -19.74 -13.02
C GLN A 37 1.13 -18.47 -13.70
N TRP A 38 0.36 -17.39 -13.65
CA TRP A 38 0.82 -16.10 -14.15
C TRP A 38 2.05 -15.62 -13.38
N LEU A 39 2.04 -15.64 -12.05
CA LEU A 39 3.17 -15.22 -11.22
C LEU A 39 4.46 -15.95 -11.62
N ILE A 40 4.43 -17.28 -11.69
CA ILE A 40 5.60 -18.09 -12.06
C ILE A 40 6.03 -17.80 -13.50
N SER A 41 5.11 -17.54 -14.42
CA SER A 41 5.46 -17.16 -15.79
C SER A 41 6.23 -15.84 -15.87
N GLN A 42 6.07 -14.94 -14.89
CA GLN A 42 6.82 -13.67 -14.81
C GLN A 42 8.28 -13.87 -14.39
N TYR A 43 8.63 -15.01 -13.77
CA TYR A 43 10.01 -15.31 -13.42
C TYR A 43 10.82 -15.69 -14.67
N PRO A 44 12.09 -15.24 -14.77
CA PRO A 44 13.02 -15.75 -15.77
C PRO A 44 13.06 -17.28 -15.73
N SER A 45 13.20 -17.95 -16.87
CA SER A 45 13.06 -19.42 -16.95
C SER A 45 13.93 -20.18 -15.94
N ARG A 46 15.14 -19.67 -15.65
CA ARG A 46 16.08 -20.26 -14.67
C ARG A 46 15.66 -20.10 -13.21
N CYS A 47 14.76 -19.17 -12.92
CA CYS A 47 14.29 -18.81 -11.58
C CYS A 47 12.90 -19.37 -11.26
N ARG A 48 12.27 -20.12 -12.19
CA ARG A 48 10.88 -20.61 -12.00
C ARG A 48 10.75 -21.73 -10.96
N ASN A 49 11.84 -22.45 -10.70
CA ASN A 49 11.90 -23.58 -9.77
C ASN A 49 12.74 -23.23 -8.53
N THR A 50 12.76 -21.97 -8.12
CA THR A 50 13.47 -21.55 -6.90
C THR A 50 12.50 -21.51 -5.72
N PRO A 51 12.98 -21.71 -4.47
CA PRO A 51 12.15 -21.61 -3.28
C PRO A 51 11.28 -20.34 -3.25
N MET A 52 9.96 -20.54 -3.13
CA MET A 52 8.97 -19.47 -3.10
C MET A 52 8.02 -19.66 -1.92
N THR A 53 7.94 -18.66 -1.06
CA THR A 53 6.90 -18.61 -0.02
C THR A 53 5.78 -17.66 -0.43
N ILE A 54 4.53 -18.11 -0.36
CA ILE A 54 3.35 -17.28 -0.64
C ILE A 54 2.52 -17.12 0.63
N VAL A 55 2.24 -15.88 1.03
CA VAL A 55 1.45 -15.52 2.22
C VAL A 55 0.15 -14.86 1.78
N VAL A 56 -0.97 -15.54 2.05
CA VAL A 56 -2.34 -15.06 1.75
C VAL A 56 -3.20 -15.02 3.01
N GLY A 57 -4.34 -14.34 2.96
CA GLY A 57 -5.26 -14.24 4.09
C GLY A 57 -6.00 -15.54 4.39
N SER A 58 -6.40 -15.75 5.65
CA SER A 58 -7.27 -16.88 6.01
C SER A 58 -8.70 -16.75 5.50
N LYS A 59 -9.09 -15.59 4.98
CA LYS A 59 -10.43 -15.24 4.50
C LYS A 59 -10.32 -14.27 3.33
N LEU A 60 -11.18 -14.47 2.31
CA LEU A 60 -11.27 -13.66 1.09
C LEU A 60 -9.97 -13.68 0.26
N GLY A 61 -10.08 -13.40 -1.04
CA GLY A 61 -8.94 -13.46 -1.96
C GLY A 61 -8.58 -14.90 -2.34
N THR A 62 -7.40 -15.09 -2.92
CA THR A 62 -6.90 -16.42 -3.31
C THR A 62 -6.64 -17.27 -2.08
N SER A 63 -7.19 -18.49 -2.05
CA SER A 63 -7.07 -19.35 -0.87
C SER A 63 -5.80 -20.22 -0.89
N VAL A 64 -5.32 -20.60 0.30
CA VAL A 64 -4.19 -21.55 0.44
C VAL A 64 -4.45 -22.86 -0.31
N ARG A 65 -5.71 -23.32 -0.29
CA ARG A 65 -6.11 -24.56 -0.97
C ARG A 65 -6.00 -24.43 -2.49
N GLU A 66 -6.42 -23.30 -3.06
CA GLU A 66 -6.29 -23.05 -4.50
C GLU A 66 -4.83 -23.14 -4.95
N ILE A 67 -3.93 -22.42 -4.26
CA ILE A 67 -2.51 -22.38 -4.62
C ILE A 67 -1.86 -23.75 -4.44
N LYS A 68 -2.14 -24.46 -3.35
CA LYS A 68 -1.58 -25.80 -3.13
C LYS A 68 -2.05 -26.82 -4.17
N ASN A 69 -3.35 -26.82 -4.51
CA ASN A 69 -3.88 -27.72 -5.53
C ASN A 69 -3.28 -27.43 -6.91
N GLU A 70 -3.06 -26.14 -7.23
CA GLU A 70 -2.42 -25.73 -8.48
C GLU A 70 -0.94 -26.17 -8.50
N ALA A 71 -0.21 -25.97 -7.40
CA ALA A 71 1.18 -26.42 -7.27
C ALA A 71 1.32 -27.95 -7.39
N GLU A 72 0.44 -28.72 -6.76
CA GLU A 72 0.41 -30.18 -6.89
C GLU A 72 0.11 -30.62 -8.33
N LYS A 73 -0.83 -29.96 -9.00
CA LYS A 73 -1.21 -30.26 -10.39
C LYS A 73 -0.09 -29.97 -11.39
N GLU A 74 0.63 -28.88 -11.19
CA GLU A 74 1.69 -28.42 -12.10
C GLU A 74 3.08 -28.97 -11.71
N GLY A 75 3.21 -29.65 -10.57
CA GLY A 75 4.47 -30.25 -10.10
C GLY A 75 5.47 -29.26 -9.49
N TRP A 76 4.98 -28.16 -8.90
CA TRP A 76 5.83 -27.16 -8.24
C TRP A 76 6.14 -27.55 -6.79
N GLU A 77 7.27 -28.23 -6.58
CA GLU A 77 7.68 -28.74 -5.26
C GLU A 77 8.24 -27.67 -4.31
N ASP A 78 8.79 -26.59 -4.85
CA ASP A 78 9.48 -25.52 -4.08
C ASP A 78 8.56 -24.38 -3.60
N ILE A 79 7.24 -24.56 -3.68
CA ILE A 79 6.26 -23.55 -3.24
C ILE A 79 5.72 -23.86 -1.85
N THR A 80 6.02 -22.98 -0.90
CA THR A 80 5.44 -23.00 0.44
C THR A 80 4.31 -21.99 0.55
N VAL A 81 3.11 -22.42 0.93
CA VAL A 81 1.95 -21.51 1.11
C VAL A 81 1.59 -21.37 2.58
N CYS A 82 1.54 -20.14 3.06
CA CYS A 82 1.28 -19.76 4.45
C CYS A 82 0.03 -18.86 4.58
N THR A 83 -0.60 -18.92 5.75
CA THR A 83 -1.85 -18.19 6.02
C THR A 83 -1.62 -17.08 7.04
N ALA A 84 -2.06 -15.86 6.70
CA ALA A 84 -2.17 -14.75 7.64
C ALA A 84 -3.50 -14.82 8.41
N SER A 85 -3.43 -14.80 9.74
CA SER A 85 -4.61 -14.95 10.61
C SER A 85 -5.48 -13.69 10.65
N LEU A 86 -6.77 -13.82 10.31
CA LEU A 86 -7.75 -12.72 10.35
C LEU A 86 -8.81 -12.97 11.46
N PRO A 87 -8.46 -12.74 12.74
CA PRO A 87 -9.34 -13.05 13.87
C PRO A 87 -10.52 -12.07 14.01
N ILE A 88 -10.38 -10.84 13.51
CA ILE A 88 -11.41 -9.80 13.62
C ILE A 88 -12.29 -9.83 12.36
N PRO A 89 -13.64 -9.81 12.48
CA PRO A 89 -14.54 -9.80 11.33
C PRO A 89 -14.29 -8.62 10.39
N PHE A 90 -14.55 -8.85 9.10
CA PHE A 90 -14.36 -7.86 8.02
C PHE A 90 -12.90 -7.39 7.86
N GLY A 91 -11.94 -8.16 8.38
CA GLY A 91 -10.52 -7.99 8.11
C GLY A 91 -10.09 -8.65 6.79
N THR A 92 -9.02 -8.13 6.20
CA THR A 92 -8.42 -8.66 4.97
C THR A 92 -6.90 -8.69 5.08
N HIS A 93 -6.26 -9.69 4.47
CA HIS A 93 -4.82 -9.63 4.23
C HIS A 93 -4.59 -8.89 2.90
N HIS A 94 -4.30 -7.60 2.98
CA HIS A 94 -4.31 -6.73 1.80
C HIS A 94 -2.92 -6.22 1.43
N SER A 95 -1.92 -6.61 2.22
CA SER A 95 -0.51 -6.28 2.06
C SER A 95 0.05 -6.85 0.76
N LYS A 96 0.94 -6.08 0.13
CA LYS A 96 1.55 -6.36 -1.17
C LYS A 96 3.04 -6.12 -1.03
N LEU A 97 3.74 -7.15 -0.61
CA LEU A 97 5.16 -7.13 -0.29
C LEU A 97 5.82 -8.31 -0.99
N SER A 98 6.94 -8.08 -1.64
CA SER A 98 7.80 -9.15 -2.14
C SER A 98 9.23 -8.93 -1.65
N LEU A 99 9.85 -9.98 -1.15
CA LEU A 99 11.29 -10.00 -0.87
C LEU A 99 11.94 -11.03 -1.76
N PHE A 100 13.15 -10.74 -2.20
CA PHE A 100 13.94 -11.61 -3.04
C PHE A 100 15.38 -11.66 -2.53
N GLU A 101 16.01 -12.81 -2.70
CA GLU A 101 17.46 -12.95 -2.63
C GLU A 101 17.97 -13.34 -4.02
N ASP A 102 19.02 -12.68 -4.51
CA ASP A 102 19.66 -12.99 -5.79
C ASP A 102 20.94 -13.84 -5.61
N ASP A 103 21.56 -14.22 -6.73
CA ASP A 103 22.81 -15.02 -6.76
C ASP A 103 23.98 -14.33 -6.00
N ASP A 104 23.95 -13.00 -5.87
CA ASP A 104 24.96 -12.21 -5.16
C ASP A 104 24.64 -12.04 -3.66
N MET A 105 23.62 -12.77 -3.16
CA MET A 105 23.09 -12.67 -1.80
C MET A 105 22.55 -11.28 -1.45
N THR A 106 22.15 -10.51 -2.46
CA THR A 106 21.49 -9.21 -2.31
C THR A 106 20.04 -9.41 -1.94
N ILE A 107 19.58 -8.69 -0.91
CA ILE A 107 18.16 -8.65 -0.56
C ILE A 107 17.49 -7.50 -1.30
N HIS A 108 16.46 -7.84 -2.07
CA HIS A 108 15.59 -6.89 -2.76
C HIS A 108 14.23 -6.84 -2.08
N VAL A 109 13.67 -5.65 -1.95
CA VAL A 109 12.39 -5.40 -1.30
C VAL A 109 11.50 -4.60 -2.24
N ILE A 110 10.31 -5.13 -2.53
CA ILE A 110 9.25 -4.45 -3.28
C ILE A 110 8.01 -4.33 -2.40
N ILE A 111 7.59 -3.10 -2.13
CA ILE A 111 6.28 -2.81 -1.52
C ILE A 111 5.41 -2.18 -2.60
N SER A 112 4.38 -2.90 -3.05
CA SER A 112 3.56 -2.50 -4.20
C SER A 112 2.10 -2.24 -3.83
N THR A 113 1.32 -1.80 -4.82
CA THR A 113 -0.14 -1.62 -4.73
C THR A 113 -0.92 -2.61 -5.60
N ALA A 114 -0.20 -3.40 -6.41
CA ALA A 114 -0.75 -4.40 -7.31
C ALA A 114 -0.97 -5.76 -6.63
N ASN A 115 -2.10 -6.40 -6.95
CA ASN A 115 -2.23 -7.84 -6.79
C ASN A 115 -1.30 -8.58 -7.76
N LEU A 116 -1.03 -9.86 -7.51
CA LEU A 116 -0.25 -10.70 -8.43
C LEU A 116 -1.19 -11.30 -9.48
N LEU A 117 -1.77 -10.41 -10.30
CA LEU A 117 -2.68 -10.73 -11.39
C LEU A 117 -2.25 -9.97 -12.65
N PRO A 118 -2.39 -10.54 -13.86
CA PRO A 118 -1.99 -9.88 -15.10
C PRO A 118 -2.60 -8.47 -15.24
N TYR A 119 -3.91 -8.37 -15.01
CA TYR A 119 -4.63 -7.11 -15.20
C TYR A 119 -4.22 -6.01 -14.22
N ASP A 120 -3.74 -6.36 -13.02
CA ASP A 120 -3.27 -5.37 -12.05
C ASP A 120 -1.95 -4.73 -12.47
N TRP A 121 -1.14 -5.39 -13.31
CA TRP A 121 0.14 -4.88 -13.82
C TRP A 121 0.02 -4.27 -15.23
N GLN A 122 -0.94 -4.74 -16.03
CA GLN A 122 -1.09 -4.33 -17.43
C GLN A 122 -2.13 -3.24 -17.65
N GLY A 123 -3.19 -3.19 -16.83
CA GLY A 123 -4.37 -2.34 -17.09
C GLY A 123 -4.66 -1.29 -16.02
N LYS A 124 -3.78 -1.08 -15.04
CA LYS A 124 -4.07 -0.22 -13.88
C LYS A 124 -2.96 0.75 -13.56
N THR A 125 -3.34 1.88 -12.98
CA THR A 125 -2.37 2.79 -12.37
C THR A 125 -2.01 2.25 -11.00
N GLN A 126 -0.78 1.74 -10.90
CA GLN A 126 -0.15 1.23 -9.68
C GLN A 126 1.12 2.00 -9.37
N MET A 127 1.61 1.83 -8.15
CA MET A 127 2.95 2.23 -7.74
C MET A 127 3.59 1.10 -6.93
N PHE A 128 4.93 1.07 -6.94
CA PHE A 128 5.72 0.29 -6.01
C PHE A 128 6.92 1.09 -5.52
N TYR A 129 7.36 0.76 -4.32
CA TYR A 129 8.64 1.20 -3.75
C TYR A 129 9.62 0.05 -3.83
N TYR A 130 10.84 0.35 -4.28
CA TYR A 130 11.92 -0.61 -4.41
C TYR A 130 13.14 -0.17 -3.61
N MET A 131 13.73 -1.09 -2.84
CA MET A 131 15.03 -0.92 -2.23
C MET A 131 15.81 -2.23 -2.27
N LYS A 132 17.14 -2.15 -2.22
CA LYS A 132 18.01 -3.32 -2.15
C LYS A 132 19.14 -3.12 -1.15
N SER A 133 19.71 -4.21 -0.66
CA SER A 133 20.95 -4.16 0.11
C SER A 133 22.14 -3.76 -0.77
N THR A 134 23.16 -3.16 -0.15
CA THR A 134 24.39 -2.73 -0.85
C THR A 134 25.55 -3.69 -0.64
N LYS A 135 25.63 -4.39 0.50
CA LYS A 135 26.64 -5.42 0.84
C LYS A 135 26.13 -6.40 1.91
N VAL A 136 26.58 -7.64 1.85
CA VAL A 136 26.48 -8.61 2.96
C VAL A 136 27.61 -8.37 3.96
N ILE A 137 27.30 -8.32 5.25
CA ILE A 137 28.32 -8.18 6.31
C ILE A 137 28.85 -9.59 6.68
N PRO A 138 30.15 -9.90 6.50
CA PRO A 138 30.71 -11.16 6.99
C PRO A 138 30.49 -11.30 8.49
N SER A 139 30.13 -12.50 8.96
CA SER A 139 29.84 -12.79 10.37
C SER A 139 30.94 -12.32 11.34
N GLU A 140 32.20 -12.42 10.92
CA GLU A 140 33.39 -12.01 11.68
C GLU A 140 33.61 -10.48 11.76
N LYS A 141 33.06 -9.73 10.80
CA LYS A 141 33.16 -8.26 10.72
C LYS A 141 31.91 -7.55 11.23
N ARG A 142 30.98 -8.27 11.86
CA ARG A 142 29.80 -7.69 12.50
C ARG A 142 30.24 -6.66 13.54
N PRO A 143 29.88 -5.37 13.40
CA PRO A 143 30.16 -4.39 14.44
C PRO A 143 29.53 -4.85 15.76
N ARG A 144 30.30 -4.89 16.86
CA ARG A 144 29.75 -5.20 18.22
C ARG A 144 28.69 -4.18 18.67
N ARG A 145 28.61 -3.04 17.98
CA ARG A 145 27.53 -2.05 17.99
C ARG A 145 27.28 -1.68 16.55
N VAL A 146 26.23 -2.23 15.93
CA VAL A 146 25.79 -1.84 14.59
C VAL A 146 25.50 -0.33 14.62
N GLU A 147 26.21 0.44 13.80
CA GLU A 147 25.88 1.84 13.51
C GLU A 147 24.39 1.93 13.20
N LYS A 148 23.66 2.74 13.97
CA LYS A 148 22.19 2.94 13.99
C LYS A 148 21.43 2.20 12.89
N GLU A 149 20.70 1.13 13.27
CA GLU A 149 19.73 0.42 12.43
C GLU A 149 18.98 1.38 11.50
N ILE A 150 18.97 1.09 10.19
CA ILE A 150 18.25 1.91 9.21
C ILE A 150 16.74 1.80 9.50
N PRO A 151 16.04 2.91 9.79
CA PRO A 151 14.68 2.85 10.32
C PRO A 151 13.70 2.03 9.47
N ILE A 152 13.78 2.15 8.14
CA ILE A 152 12.91 1.41 7.23
C ILE A 152 13.09 -0.11 7.32
N VAL A 153 14.33 -0.57 7.52
CA VAL A 153 14.66 -2.01 7.66
C VAL A 153 14.14 -2.54 8.99
N LYS A 154 14.28 -1.75 10.06
CA LYS A 154 13.72 -2.08 11.37
C LYS A 154 12.20 -2.23 11.31
N ASP A 155 11.52 -1.29 10.68
CA ASP A 155 10.07 -1.33 10.50
C ASP A 155 9.65 -2.59 9.72
N LEU A 156 10.41 -2.99 8.69
CA LEU A 156 10.17 -4.22 7.92
C LEU A 156 10.31 -5.48 8.79
N ILE A 157 11.40 -5.59 9.54
CA ILE A 157 11.65 -6.72 10.44
C ILE A 157 10.53 -6.82 11.49
N GLU A 158 10.09 -5.68 12.04
CA GLU A 158 8.98 -5.63 12.98
C GLU A 158 7.68 -6.13 12.36
N TYR A 159 7.37 -5.68 11.13
CA TYR A 159 6.20 -6.13 10.38
C TYR A 159 6.21 -7.64 10.11
N LEU A 160 7.32 -8.17 9.60
CA LEU A 160 7.49 -9.63 9.39
C LEU A 160 7.36 -10.40 10.71
N GLY A 161 7.82 -9.80 11.81
CA GLY A 161 7.69 -10.34 13.17
C GLY A 161 6.24 -10.41 13.68
N ARG A 162 5.28 -9.71 13.05
CA ARG A 162 3.85 -9.79 13.42
C ARG A 162 3.16 -11.04 12.90
N TYR A 163 3.82 -11.81 12.04
CA TYR A 163 3.30 -13.06 11.50
C TYR A 163 3.87 -14.25 12.29
N PRO A 164 3.02 -15.16 12.80
CA PRO A 164 3.48 -16.40 13.43
C PRO A 164 3.83 -17.44 12.35
N ILE A 165 4.73 -17.10 11.43
CA ILE A 165 5.16 -17.94 10.29
C ILE A 165 6.66 -18.17 10.40
N GLU A 166 7.06 -19.43 10.59
CA GLU A 166 8.47 -19.82 10.79
C GLU A 166 9.35 -19.47 9.58
N GLY A 167 8.83 -19.65 8.36
CA GLY A 167 9.54 -19.34 7.11
C GLY A 167 9.95 -17.86 6.95
N LEU A 168 9.40 -16.95 7.77
CA LEU A 168 9.82 -15.54 7.77
C LEU A 168 11.07 -15.26 8.61
N SER A 169 11.53 -16.23 9.41
CA SER A 169 12.75 -16.08 10.22
C SER A 169 13.98 -15.89 9.34
N HIS A 170 14.11 -16.67 8.27
CA HIS A 170 15.15 -16.51 7.26
C HIS A 170 15.22 -15.05 6.76
N TRP A 171 14.10 -14.50 6.27
CA TRP A 171 14.05 -13.13 5.75
C TRP A 171 14.40 -12.07 6.81
N LYS A 172 13.92 -12.22 8.05
CA LYS A 172 14.28 -11.33 9.15
C LYS A 172 15.78 -11.36 9.45
N ASP A 173 16.39 -12.54 9.41
CA ASP A 173 17.82 -12.69 9.66
C ASP A 173 18.66 -12.10 8.53
N ARG A 174 18.29 -12.37 7.27
CA ARG A 174 18.94 -11.76 6.11
C ARG A 174 18.87 -10.23 6.14
N LEU A 175 17.72 -9.65 6.51
CA LEU A 175 17.57 -8.20 6.68
C LEU A 175 18.48 -7.62 7.79
N ARG A 176 18.78 -8.38 8.85
CA ARG A 176 19.71 -7.96 9.92
C ARG A 176 21.18 -8.05 9.51
N GLU A 177 21.48 -8.91 8.53
CA GLU A 177 22.85 -9.23 8.09
C GLU A 177 23.32 -8.38 6.90
N CYS A 178 22.40 -7.65 6.27
CA CYS A 178 22.67 -6.83 5.10
C CYS A 178 22.68 -5.34 5.44
N LEU A 179 23.52 -4.58 4.73
CA LEU A 179 23.48 -3.12 4.74
C LEU A 179 22.53 -2.60 3.66
N PHE A 180 21.79 -1.55 3.97
CA PHE A 180 20.96 -0.82 3.01
C PHE A 180 21.45 0.62 2.88
N GLU A 181 21.04 1.32 1.84
CA GLU A 181 21.24 2.77 1.75
C GLU A 181 20.40 3.48 2.83
N PHE A 182 20.99 4.50 3.45
CA PHE A 182 20.28 5.26 4.47
C PHE A 182 19.14 6.07 3.85
N THR A 183 17.97 6.00 4.47
CA THR A 183 16.82 6.82 4.10
C THR A 183 16.02 7.20 5.35
N LEU A 184 15.35 8.35 5.28
CA LEU A 184 14.38 8.79 6.28
C LEU A 184 12.98 8.19 6.05
N ASN A 185 12.79 7.49 4.93
CA ASN A 185 11.54 6.81 4.62
C ASN A 185 11.25 5.74 5.69
N ARG A 186 9.96 5.47 5.93
CA ARG A 186 9.51 4.54 6.99
C ARG A 186 8.48 3.58 6.43
N ILE A 187 8.45 2.34 6.92
CA ILE A 187 7.37 1.40 6.56
C ILE A 187 6.22 1.61 7.51
N VAL A 188 5.08 2.04 6.96
CA VAL A 188 3.82 2.16 7.69
C VAL A 188 3.02 0.91 7.44
N PHE A 189 2.71 0.17 8.49
CA PHE A 189 1.95 -1.07 8.38
C PHE A 189 0.81 -1.15 9.39
N SER A 190 -0.16 -1.99 9.06
CA SER A 190 -1.27 -2.35 9.93
C SER A 190 -1.30 -3.86 10.12
N VAL A 191 -1.67 -4.30 11.32
CA VAL A 191 -1.97 -5.71 11.60
C VAL A 191 -3.25 -5.82 12.43
N PRO A 192 -4.09 -6.85 12.20
CA PRO A 192 -5.33 -7.04 12.92
C PRO A 192 -5.08 -7.14 14.43
N GLY A 193 -5.84 -6.40 15.23
CA GLY A 193 -5.71 -6.45 16.67
C GLY A 193 -6.35 -5.28 17.40
N TYR A 194 -6.32 -5.40 18.72
CA TYR A 194 -6.72 -4.38 19.68
C TYR A 194 -5.46 -3.87 20.39
N HIS A 195 -4.82 -2.87 19.80
CA HIS A 195 -3.54 -2.33 20.24
C HIS A 195 -3.75 -1.34 21.39
N LYS A 196 -2.93 -1.40 22.44
CA LYS A 196 -3.06 -0.59 23.65
C LYS A 196 -1.72 0.00 24.09
N GLY A 197 -1.75 1.09 24.86
CA GLY A 197 -0.55 1.71 25.41
C GLY A 197 0.44 2.12 24.31
N VAL A 198 1.71 1.77 24.47
CA VAL A 198 2.77 2.15 23.51
C VAL A 198 2.55 1.53 22.12
N GLU A 199 1.95 0.33 22.07
CA GLU A 199 1.75 -0.44 20.83
C GLU A 199 0.80 0.25 19.85
N MET A 200 -0.12 1.07 20.35
CA MET A 200 -0.96 1.89 19.48
C MET A 200 -0.15 2.79 18.56
N ASN A 201 1.05 3.22 18.99
CA ASN A 201 1.90 4.10 18.20
C ASN A 201 2.90 3.33 17.32
N SER A 202 2.73 2.02 17.14
CA SER A 202 3.56 1.15 16.29
C SER A 202 2.85 0.68 15.01
N VAL A 203 1.54 0.94 14.88
CA VAL A 203 0.73 0.47 13.74
C VAL A 203 -0.25 1.53 13.24
N GLY A 204 -0.71 1.37 12.00
CA GLY A 204 -1.80 2.15 11.40
C GLY A 204 -1.55 3.66 11.40
N HIS A 205 -2.63 4.44 11.48
CA HIS A 205 -2.53 5.90 11.39
C HIS A 205 -1.73 6.51 12.56
N LYS A 206 -1.73 5.84 13.73
CA LYS A 206 -1.02 6.30 14.92
C LYS A 206 0.49 6.17 14.81
N PHE A 207 1.00 5.20 14.05
CA PHE A 207 2.42 5.14 13.72
C PHE A 207 2.85 6.32 12.84
N VAL A 208 2.03 6.68 11.84
CA VAL A 208 2.26 7.90 11.04
C VAL A 208 2.32 9.14 11.94
N ARG A 209 1.40 9.26 12.90
CA ARG A 209 1.41 10.35 13.88
C ARG A 209 2.73 10.44 14.63
N LYS A 210 3.24 9.31 15.11
CA LYS A 210 4.51 9.24 15.85
C LYS A 210 5.67 9.74 14.97
N ILE A 211 5.81 9.20 13.76
CA ILE A 211 6.89 9.58 12.84
C ILE A 211 6.83 11.06 12.49
N LEU A 212 5.66 11.56 12.09
CA LEU A 212 5.50 12.96 11.67
C LEU A 212 5.69 13.94 12.84
N LYS A 213 5.36 13.53 14.08
CA LYS A 213 5.64 14.33 15.27
C LYS A 213 7.14 14.48 15.49
N GLU A 214 7.90 13.40 15.33
CA GLU A 214 9.36 13.37 15.54
C GLU A 214 10.10 14.08 14.40
N SER A 215 9.81 13.72 13.15
CA SER A 215 10.55 14.19 11.97
C SER A 215 10.26 15.62 11.56
N ARG A 216 9.11 16.17 11.95
CA ARG A 216 8.67 17.49 11.53
C ARG A 216 8.42 18.43 12.69
N ALA A 217 8.98 18.19 13.88
CA ALA A 217 8.66 18.94 15.10
C ALA A 217 8.77 20.47 14.94
N SER A 218 9.70 20.95 14.10
CA SER A 218 9.95 22.36 13.81
C SER A 218 8.95 23.02 12.85
N ASP A 219 8.09 22.26 12.19
CA ASP A 219 7.12 22.82 11.25
C ASP A 219 6.11 23.72 11.97
N GLU A 220 5.95 24.93 11.45
CA GLU A 220 4.88 25.84 11.86
C GLU A 220 3.51 25.24 11.58
N ASN A 221 2.51 25.61 12.40
CA ASN A 221 1.14 25.17 12.22
C ASN A 221 0.45 25.98 11.11
N GLY A 222 0.92 25.79 9.86
CA GLY A 222 0.35 26.41 8.67
C GLY A 222 -0.91 25.72 8.15
N LYS A 223 -1.63 26.41 7.26
CA LYS A 223 -2.79 25.86 6.54
C LYS A 223 -2.34 24.76 5.59
N LYS A 224 -2.90 23.56 5.78
CA LYS A 224 -2.46 22.37 5.04
C LYS A 224 -3.63 21.64 4.42
N THR A 225 -3.32 20.88 3.38
CA THR A 225 -4.27 20.07 2.64
C THR A 225 -3.84 18.62 2.70
N LEU A 226 -4.69 17.75 3.25
CA LEU A 226 -4.56 16.30 3.16
C LEU A 226 -5.29 15.83 1.91
N ILE A 227 -4.57 15.17 1.02
CA ILE A 227 -5.13 14.51 -0.16
C ILE A 227 -5.09 13.02 0.08
N CYS A 228 -6.27 12.41 0.12
CA CYS A 228 -6.44 10.97 0.17
C CYS A 228 -6.77 10.49 -1.24
N GLN A 229 -6.07 9.49 -1.74
CA GLN A 229 -6.42 8.78 -2.96
C GLN A 229 -6.39 7.28 -2.67
N SER A 230 -7.47 6.58 -2.99
CA SER A 230 -7.53 5.13 -2.84
C SER A 230 -8.59 4.52 -3.75
N SER A 231 -8.52 3.20 -3.96
CA SER A 231 -9.41 2.48 -4.88
C SER A 231 -10.70 1.98 -4.20
N SER A 232 -10.80 2.08 -2.88
CA SER A 232 -11.99 1.71 -2.10
C SER A 232 -12.17 2.66 -0.91
N ILE A 233 -13.42 2.84 -0.48
CA ILE A 233 -13.77 3.71 0.64
C ILE A 233 -14.63 2.92 1.62
N GLY A 234 -14.19 2.85 2.88
CA GLY A 234 -14.93 2.24 3.97
C GLY A 234 -15.95 3.19 4.62
N SER A 235 -16.62 2.70 5.67
CA SER A 235 -17.48 3.55 6.51
C SER A 235 -16.64 4.49 7.39
N LEU A 236 -16.73 5.79 7.13
CA LEU A 236 -15.95 6.84 7.80
C LEU A 236 -16.74 7.48 8.96
N GLY A 237 -18.05 7.22 9.03
CA GLY A 237 -18.95 7.78 10.04
C GLY A 237 -19.88 8.86 9.49
N ALA A 238 -20.92 9.20 10.27
CA ALA A 238 -22.02 10.05 9.82
C ALA A 238 -21.65 11.54 9.63
N LYS A 239 -20.47 11.97 10.10
CA LYS A 239 -20.02 13.37 10.02
C LYS A 239 -18.53 13.44 9.68
N PRO A 240 -18.05 14.53 9.04
CA PRO A 240 -16.64 14.66 8.65
C PRO A 240 -15.63 14.42 9.79
N GLY A 241 -15.92 14.95 10.98
CA GLY A 241 -15.07 14.83 12.16
C GLY A 241 -15.16 13.49 12.91
N ALA A 242 -16.02 12.56 12.50
CA ALA A 242 -16.19 11.29 13.20
C ALA A 242 -14.95 10.39 13.11
N TRP A 243 -14.18 10.50 12.03
CA TRP A 243 -12.93 9.75 11.85
C TRP A 243 -11.96 10.47 10.92
N LEU A 244 -12.39 10.76 9.68
CA LEU A 244 -11.55 11.36 8.64
C LEU A 244 -10.97 12.70 9.09
N GLY A 245 -11.81 13.71 9.31
CA GLY A 245 -11.38 15.02 9.81
C GLY A 245 -11.02 15.05 11.30
N GLY A 246 -11.20 13.93 12.00
CA GLY A 246 -10.89 13.77 13.42
C GLY A 246 -9.52 13.10 13.62
N GLU A 247 -9.53 11.88 14.15
CA GLU A 247 -8.32 11.16 14.55
C GLU A 247 -7.37 10.83 13.39
N PHE A 248 -7.90 10.59 12.18
CA PHE A 248 -7.09 10.29 11.01
C PHE A 248 -6.29 11.53 10.58
N THR A 249 -6.96 12.66 10.33
CA THR A 249 -6.28 13.91 10.00
C THR A 249 -5.37 14.39 11.13
N LEU A 250 -5.77 14.29 12.40
CA LEU A 250 -4.89 14.58 13.54
C LEU A 250 -3.58 13.79 13.47
N SER A 251 -3.65 12.53 13.00
CA SER A 251 -2.47 11.68 12.85
C SER A 251 -1.60 12.07 11.67
N MET A 252 -2.22 12.35 10.51
CA MET A 252 -1.54 12.86 9.32
C MET A 252 -0.90 14.25 9.53
N ARG A 253 -1.36 14.99 10.55
CA ARG A 253 -0.77 16.27 10.99
C ARG A 253 0.38 16.11 12.01
N GLY A 254 0.80 14.88 12.33
CA GLY A 254 1.79 14.63 13.38
C GLY A 254 1.29 14.97 14.79
N GLY A 255 -0.02 14.94 15.01
CA GLY A 255 -0.65 15.27 16.28
C GLY A 255 -0.88 16.77 16.53
N ARG A 256 -0.61 17.63 15.53
CA ARG A 256 -1.00 19.05 15.55
C ARG A 256 -2.49 19.20 15.34
N ASP A 257 -3.03 20.31 15.82
CA ASP A 257 -4.44 20.68 15.65
C ASP A 257 -4.86 20.52 14.17
N PRO A 258 -5.82 19.63 13.86
CA PRO A 258 -6.31 19.45 12.51
C PRO A 258 -7.25 20.57 12.06
N THR A 259 -7.64 21.49 12.94
CA THR A 259 -8.53 22.62 12.62
C THR A 259 -7.99 23.42 11.43
N GLY A 260 -8.85 23.63 10.43
CA GLY A 260 -8.47 24.32 9.18
C GLY A 260 -7.72 23.46 8.16
N THR A 261 -7.39 22.20 8.47
CA THR A 261 -6.84 21.27 7.47
C THR A 261 -7.93 20.83 6.51
N GLN A 262 -7.74 21.11 5.21
CA GLN A 262 -8.66 20.63 4.18
C GLN A 262 -8.37 19.16 3.88
N CYS A 263 -9.39 18.33 3.82
CA CYS A 263 -9.27 16.93 3.42
C CYS A 263 -10.00 16.74 2.09
N TRP A 264 -9.30 16.22 1.08
CA TRP A 264 -9.87 15.89 -0.23
C TRP A 264 -9.70 14.40 -0.51
N MET A 265 -10.67 13.81 -1.19
CA MET A 265 -10.67 12.41 -1.60
C MET A 265 -10.67 12.33 -3.12
N ILE A 266 -9.59 11.84 -3.72
CA ILE A 266 -9.53 11.50 -5.15
C ILE A 266 -10.08 10.09 -5.33
N TYR A 267 -11.18 9.98 -6.05
CA TYR A 267 -11.81 8.72 -6.42
C TYR A 267 -12.45 8.88 -7.81
N PRO A 268 -12.49 7.84 -8.66
CA PRO A 268 -13.12 7.96 -9.98
C PRO A 268 -14.63 8.25 -9.92
N THR A 269 -15.10 9.12 -10.80
CA THR A 269 -16.56 9.25 -11.05
C THR A 269 -17.07 8.06 -11.85
N LYS A 270 -18.40 7.90 -11.94
CA LYS A 270 -19.01 6.95 -12.89
C LYS A 270 -18.48 7.18 -14.31
N ASP A 271 -18.48 8.43 -14.76
CA ASP A 271 -18.04 8.80 -16.10
C ASP A 271 -16.55 8.54 -16.33
N ASP A 272 -15.70 8.74 -15.31
CA ASP A 272 -14.28 8.42 -15.39
C ASP A 272 -14.08 6.91 -15.63
N VAL A 273 -14.85 6.05 -14.95
CA VAL A 273 -14.79 4.59 -15.14
C VAL A 273 -15.36 4.20 -16.51
N MET A 274 -16.54 4.69 -16.87
CA MET A 274 -17.17 4.36 -18.17
C MET A 274 -16.33 4.84 -19.36
N GLY A 275 -15.62 5.96 -19.20
CA GLY A 275 -14.71 6.52 -20.21
C GLY A 275 -13.28 5.98 -20.15
N SER A 276 -12.96 5.07 -19.22
CA SER A 276 -11.64 4.44 -19.11
C SER A 276 -11.35 3.54 -20.33
N ILE A 277 -10.11 3.04 -20.46
CA ILE A 277 -9.75 2.15 -21.57
C ILE A 277 -10.58 0.86 -21.53
N ASP A 278 -10.74 0.26 -20.35
CA ASP A 278 -11.52 -0.98 -20.19
C ASP A 278 -13.00 -0.72 -19.87
N GLY A 279 -13.42 0.54 -19.95
CA GLY A 279 -14.75 1.01 -19.61
C GLY A 279 -15.22 0.47 -18.25
N LYS A 280 -16.43 -0.09 -18.24
CA LYS A 280 -17.10 -0.61 -17.05
C LYS A 280 -16.28 -1.63 -16.26
N LEU A 281 -15.47 -2.46 -16.92
CA LEU A 281 -14.68 -3.53 -16.28
C LEU A 281 -13.60 -2.99 -15.33
N SER A 282 -13.07 -1.79 -15.60
CA SER A 282 -12.15 -1.12 -14.68
C SER A 282 -12.75 -0.92 -13.28
N GLY A 283 -14.07 -0.81 -13.19
CA GLY A 283 -14.83 -0.62 -11.96
C GLY A 283 -14.79 -1.81 -10.99
N GLY A 284 -14.45 -3.01 -11.45
CA GLY A 284 -14.37 -4.21 -10.59
C GLY A 284 -13.28 -4.12 -9.51
N SER A 285 -12.28 -3.26 -9.73
CA SER A 285 -11.20 -3.01 -8.76
C SER A 285 -11.41 -1.72 -7.94
N LEU A 286 -12.61 -1.13 -8.03
CA LEU A 286 -13.00 0.07 -7.32
C LEU A 286 -14.16 -0.20 -6.33
N PRO A 287 -13.99 -1.05 -5.30
CA PRO A 287 -15.10 -1.49 -4.47
C PRO A 287 -15.53 -0.40 -3.48
N TYR A 288 -16.42 0.50 -3.89
CA TYR A 288 -17.16 1.40 -3.01
C TYR A 288 -18.65 1.12 -3.15
N SER A 289 -19.31 0.67 -2.08
CA SER A 289 -20.74 0.34 -2.17
C SER A 289 -21.62 1.57 -2.02
N LYS A 290 -22.70 1.63 -2.79
CA LYS A 290 -23.74 2.66 -2.66
C LYS A 290 -24.25 2.76 -1.21
N ARG A 291 -24.47 1.62 -0.55
CA ARG A 291 -24.90 1.55 0.86
C ARG A 291 -23.92 2.22 1.82
N THR A 292 -22.61 2.13 1.56
CA THR A 292 -21.60 2.81 2.37
C THR A 292 -21.61 4.31 2.08
N ALA A 293 -21.77 4.71 0.81
CA ALA A 293 -21.82 6.10 0.40
C ALA A 293 -23.00 6.87 1.01
N GLU A 294 -24.20 6.30 1.01
CA GLU A 294 -25.42 6.89 1.60
C GLU A 294 -25.27 7.23 3.09
N ARG A 295 -24.37 6.54 3.82
CA ARG A 295 -24.12 6.80 5.25
C ARG A 295 -23.13 7.94 5.51
N GLN A 296 -22.54 8.50 4.46
CA GLN A 296 -21.49 9.51 4.53
C GLN A 296 -21.53 10.47 3.33
N GLU A 297 -22.72 10.89 2.91
CA GLU A 297 -22.92 11.81 1.78
C GLU A 297 -22.14 13.12 1.91
N TRP A 298 -21.81 13.52 3.15
CA TRP A 298 -20.92 14.65 3.43
C TRP A 298 -19.58 14.56 2.69
N LEU A 299 -19.09 13.35 2.38
CA LEU A 299 -17.83 13.12 1.69
C LEU A 299 -17.87 13.66 0.26
N LEU A 300 -19.03 13.64 -0.41
CA LEU A 300 -19.19 14.04 -1.82
C LEU A 300 -18.68 15.47 -2.07
N LYS A 301 -18.87 16.38 -1.11
CA LYS A 301 -18.41 17.77 -1.18
C LYS A 301 -16.89 17.92 -1.19
N ASN A 302 -16.18 16.88 -0.76
CA ASN A 302 -14.73 16.80 -0.67
C ASN A 302 -14.14 15.82 -1.70
N MET A 303 -14.90 15.39 -2.71
CA MET A 303 -14.41 14.47 -3.74
C MET A 303 -13.82 15.20 -4.95
N CYS A 304 -12.77 14.59 -5.49
CA CYS A 304 -12.03 15.02 -6.67
C CYS A 304 -11.95 13.89 -7.68
N LYS A 305 -11.99 14.23 -8.97
CA LYS A 305 -11.92 13.28 -10.09
C LYS A 305 -10.53 12.67 -10.19
N TRP A 306 -10.46 11.47 -10.76
CA TRP A 306 -9.19 10.87 -11.14
C TRP A 306 -8.62 11.56 -12.38
N ARG A 307 -7.55 12.32 -12.25
CA ARG A 307 -6.83 12.95 -13.37
C ARG A 307 -5.35 12.68 -13.21
N ALA A 308 -4.71 12.19 -14.26
CA ALA A 308 -3.30 11.83 -14.30
C ALA A 308 -2.74 12.08 -15.71
N GLU A 309 -3.06 13.22 -16.30
CA GLU A 309 -2.62 13.61 -17.66
C GLU A 309 -1.11 13.70 -17.75
N ASN A 310 -0.44 14.17 -16.68
CA ASN A 310 1.04 14.22 -16.63
C ASN A 310 1.68 12.83 -16.78
N TRP A 311 0.93 11.78 -16.44
CA TRP A 311 1.35 10.39 -16.57
C TRP A 311 0.66 9.67 -17.73
N GLY A 312 -0.17 10.35 -18.53
CA GLY A 312 -0.99 9.74 -19.58
C GLY A 312 -2.03 8.74 -19.06
N ARG A 313 -2.34 8.76 -17.77
CA ARG A 313 -3.07 7.69 -17.05
C ARG A 313 -4.47 8.08 -16.60
N SER A 314 -5.01 9.21 -17.04
CA SER A 314 -6.40 9.62 -16.70
C SER A 314 -7.46 8.59 -17.11
N ARG A 315 -7.23 7.84 -18.20
CA ARG A 315 -8.12 6.78 -18.67
C ARG A 315 -7.75 5.39 -18.14
N ILE A 316 -6.74 5.31 -17.26
CA ILE A 316 -6.30 4.08 -16.60
C ILE A 316 -6.71 4.17 -15.13
N MET A 317 -7.69 3.37 -14.72
CA MET A 317 -8.24 3.50 -13.38
C MET A 317 -7.21 3.20 -12.28
N PRO A 318 -7.25 3.95 -11.16
CA PRO A 318 -6.30 3.80 -10.09
C PRO A 318 -6.60 2.58 -9.23
N HIS A 319 -5.60 1.72 -9.08
CA HIS A 319 -5.57 0.76 -7.99
C HIS A 319 -4.47 1.09 -6.97
N VAL A 320 -3.59 2.05 -7.27
CA VAL A 320 -2.75 2.72 -6.29
C VAL A 320 -3.57 3.33 -5.15
N LYS A 321 -2.98 3.39 -3.95
CA LYS A 321 -3.46 4.20 -2.83
C LYS A 321 -2.32 5.10 -2.39
N SER A 322 -2.57 6.41 -2.44
CA SER A 322 -1.59 7.44 -2.12
C SER A 322 -2.20 8.51 -1.22
N TYR A 323 -1.51 8.82 -0.12
CA TYR A 323 -1.87 9.90 0.80
C TYR A 323 -0.78 10.96 0.77
N LEU A 324 -1.16 12.23 0.75
CA LEU A 324 -0.22 13.34 0.57
C LEU A 324 -0.64 14.53 1.42
N GLN A 325 0.31 15.18 2.08
CA GLN A 325 0.08 16.49 2.67
C GLN A 325 0.73 17.58 1.81
N VAL A 326 -0.02 18.65 1.58
CA VAL A 326 0.43 19.83 0.84
C VAL A 326 0.37 21.05 1.74
N ASP A 327 1.44 21.83 1.75
CA ASP A 327 1.47 23.15 2.34
C ASP A 327 0.75 24.15 1.43
N GLN A 328 -0.30 24.82 1.92
CA GLN A 328 -1.11 25.69 1.05
C GLN A 328 -0.37 26.96 0.61
N ASN A 329 0.60 27.43 1.41
CA ASN A 329 1.31 28.68 1.13
C ASN A 329 2.41 28.46 0.08
N SER A 330 3.25 27.45 0.30
CA SER A 330 4.37 27.11 -0.59
C SER A 330 3.98 26.18 -1.73
N ARG A 331 2.80 25.54 -1.67
CA ARG A 331 2.34 24.49 -2.58
C ARG A 331 3.28 23.28 -2.66
N ARG A 332 4.20 23.15 -1.69
CA ARG A 332 5.13 22.02 -1.60
C ARG A 332 4.45 20.81 -0.98
N PHE A 333 4.88 19.64 -1.44
CA PHE A 333 4.53 18.36 -0.86
C PHE A 333 5.38 18.12 0.38
N ASP A 334 4.70 17.91 1.50
CA ASP A 334 5.35 17.69 2.78
C ASP A 334 5.86 16.25 2.87
N TRP A 335 5.00 15.28 2.57
CA TRP A 335 5.30 13.85 2.60
C TRP A 335 4.27 13.12 1.75
N GLN A 336 4.62 11.91 1.32
CA GLN A 336 3.71 11.00 0.60
C GLN A 336 3.69 9.64 1.29
N ILE A 337 2.53 8.98 1.33
CA ILE A 337 2.43 7.56 1.67
C ILE A 337 1.91 6.83 0.44
N VAL A 338 2.62 5.79 0.00
CA VAL A 338 2.14 4.82 -0.99
C VAL A 338 1.92 3.49 -0.27
N THR A 339 0.72 2.93 -0.34
CA THR A 339 0.33 1.82 0.54
C THR A 339 -0.74 0.92 -0.07
N SER A 340 -0.91 -0.29 0.46
CA SER A 340 -2.09 -1.11 0.21
C SER A 340 -3.36 -0.57 0.90
N ALA A 341 -3.23 0.24 1.96
CA ALA A 341 -4.35 0.70 2.77
C ALA A 341 -5.31 1.61 1.99
N ASN A 342 -6.54 1.14 1.78
CA ASN A 342 -7.64 1.98 1.32
C ASN A 342 -8.12 2.93 2.43
N LEU A 343 -8.89 3.97 2.07
CA LEU A 343 -9.45 4.90 3.06
C LEU A 343 -10.56 4.21 3.88
N SER A 344 -10.15 3.51 4.94
CA SER A 344 -11.05 2.78 5.82
C SER A 344 -10.49 2.63 7.23
N LYS A 345 -11.39 2.52 8.21
CA LYS A 345 -11.08 2.18 9.60
C LYS A 345 -10.48 0.78 9.75
N ALA A 346 -10.85 -0.15 8.87
CA ALA A 346 -10.34 -1.52 8.87
C ALA A 346 -8.83 -1.56 8.58
N ALA A 347 -8.40 -0.74 7.62
CA ALA A 347 -7.02 -0.62 7.18
C ALA A 347 -6.19 0.24 8.14
N TRP A 348 -6.67 1.43 8.47
CA TRP A 348 -5.87 2.43 9.22
C TRP A 348 -6.01 2.36 10.74
N GLY A 349 -7.11 1.80 11.22
CA GLY A 349 -7.47 1.71 12.63
C GLY A 349 -8.51 2.74 13.06
N GLU A 350 -9.23 2.42 14.14
CA GLU A 350 -10.16 3.32 14.82
C GLU A 350 -9.89 3.33 16.33
N LEU A 351 -9.83 4.52 16.94
CA LEU A 351 -9.74 4.61 18.41
C LEU A 351 -11.06 4.20 19.06
N GLN A 352 -10.95 3.37 20.09
CA GLN A 352 -12.05 2.88 20.90
C GLN A 352 -11.77 3.14 22.37
N LYS A 353 -12.80 2.97 23.22
CA LYS A 353 -12.67 3.11 24.68
C LYS A 353 -12.01 4.44 25.06
N ASN A 354 -12.57 5.54 24.58
CA ASN A 354 -12.08 6.90 24.83
C ASN A 354 -10.60 7.12 24.45
N GLY A 355 -10.09 6.41 23.44
CA GLY A 355 -8.72 6.57 22.96
C GLY A 355 -7.69 5.68 23.65
N GLU A 356 -8.10 4.74 24.50
CA GLU A 356 -7.21 3.80 25.19
C GLU A 356 -6.85 2.56 24.34
N GLN A 357 -7.50 2.38 23.20
CA GLN A 357 -7.33 1.22 22.33
C GLN A 357 -7.46 1.62 20.86
N LEU A 358 -6.54 1.16 20.01
CA LEU A 358 -6.64 1.26 18.55
C LEU A 358 -7.05 -0.10 17.99
N MET A 359 -8.20 -0.17 17.33
CA MET A 359 -8.69 -1.41 16.71
C MET A 359 -8.40 -1.38 15.21
N ILE A 360 -7.65 -2.37 14.73
CA ILE A 360 -7.33 -2.58 13.30
C ILE A 360 -7.86 -3.94 12.90
N ARG A 361 -8.39 -4.07 11.67
CA ARG A 361 -8.98 -5.32 11.16
C ARG A 361 -8.12 -6.03 10.13
N SER A 362 -7.30 -5.28 9.38
CA SER A 362 -6.61 -5.77 8.19
C SER A 362 -5.08 -5.72 8.32
N TYR A 363 -4.41 -6.55 7.51
CA TYR A 363 -2.97 -6.40 7.25
C TYR A 363 -2.78 -5.43 6.09
N GLU A 364 -2.01 -4.37 6.32
CA GLU A 364 -1.64 -3.40 5.29
C GLU A 364 -0.15 -3.08 5.41
N ILE A 365 0.46 -2.69 4.30
CA ILE A 365 1.84 -2.21 4.27
C ILE A 365 1.98 -1.07 3.27
N GLY A 366 2.87 -0.12 3.56
CA GLY A 366 3.20 0.99 2.69
C GLY A 366 4.46 1.69 3.14
N VAL A 367 4.87 2.69 2.37
CA VAL A 367 6.06 3.50 2.65
C VAL A 367 5.65 4.95 2.81
N LEU A 368 6.00 5.54 3.94
CA LEU A 368 5.98 6.99 4.16
C LEU A 368 7.29 7.57 3.61
N ILE A 369 7.17 8.27 2.49
CA ILE A 369 8.21 8.98 1.79
C ILE A 369 8.33 10.37 2.39
N MET A 370 9.48 10.63 3.02
CA MET A 370 9.77 11.87 3.74
C MET A 370 10.67 12.81 2.94
N ASP A 371 11.47 12.27 2.02
CA ASP A 371 12.29 13.06 1.11
C ASP A 371 11.42 13.61 -0.03
N TYR A 372 11.40 14.94 -0.16
CA TYR A 372 10.57 15.63 -1.14
C TYR A 372 11.02 15.35 -2.58
N GLU A 373 12.31 15.06 -2.81
CA GLU A 373 12.84 14.74 -4.14
C GLU A 373 12.42 13.35 -4.61
N SER A 374 12.09 12.48 -3.66
CA SER A 374 11.61 11.11 -3.90
C SER A 374 10.09 11.02 -4.07
N ILE A 375 9.34 12.11 -3.82
CA ILE A 375 7.87 12.11 -3.97
C ILE A 375 7.50 11.97 -5.45
N ARG A 376 6.57 11.05 -5.73
CA ARG A 376 6.04 10.79 -7.08
C ARG A 376 4.52 10.72 -6.99
N VAL A 377 3.85 11.83 -7.24
CA VAL A 377 2.38 11.92 -7.14
C VAL A 377 1.74 11.25 -8.37
N PRO A 378 0.88 10.22 -8.21
CA PRO A 378 0.36 9.46 -9.35
C PRO A 378 -0.80 10.13 -10.10
N TYR A 379 -1.15 11.36 -9.73
CA TYR A 379 -2.26 12.15 -10.26
C TYR A 379 -1.86 13.62 -10.40
N ASP A 380 -2.68 14.38 -11.12
CA ASP A 380 -2.44 15.80 -11.36
C ASP A 380 -2.75 16.64 -10.12
N TYR A 381 -1.92 17.66 -9.90
CA TYR A 381 -2.13 18.70 -8.90
C TYR A 381 -2.01 20.09 -9.55
N PRO A 382 -2.95 21.03 -9.33
CA PRO A 382 -4.09 20.96 -8.41
C PRO A 382 -5.19 19.99 -8.88
N MET A 383 -5.89 19.39 -7.91
CA MET A 383 -6.95 18.40 -8.18
C MET A 383 -8.17 19.04 -8.84
N VAL A 384 -8.87 18.25 -9.67
CA VAL A 384 -10.17 18.63 -10.25
C VAL A 384 -11.29 18.16 -9.33
N ARG A 385 -12.07 19.08 -8.76
CA ARG A 385 -13.22 18.73 -7.91
C ARG A 385 -14.35 18.10 -8.72
N TYR A 386 -15.17 17.30 -8.06
CA TYR A 386 -16.47 16.91 -8.59
C TYR A 386 -17.31 18.16 -8.85
N LYS A 387 -18.06 18.15 -9.95
CA LYS A 387 -19.05 19.14 -10.37
C LYS A 387 -20.44 18.70 -9.94
N GLU A 388 -21.40 19.60 -10.04
CA GLU A 388 -22.81 19.24 -9.90
C GLU A 388 -23.18 18.13 -10.91
N GLY A 389 -23.87 17.09 -10.44
CA GLY A 389 -24.22 15.91 -11.23
C GLY A 389 -23.17 14.79 -11.23
N ASP A 390 -21.91 15.08 -10.89
CA ASP A 390 -20.92 14.01 -10.73
C ASP A 390 -21.29 13.12 -9.54
N ARG A 391 -21.12 11.81 -9.73
CA ARG A 391 -21.20 10.83 -8.65
C ARG A 391 -20.00 9.89 -8.70
N PRO A 392 -19.55 9.37 -7.54
CA PRO A 392 -18.53 8.34 -7.53
C PRO A 392 -19.03 7.09 -8.26
N TRP A 393 -18.08 6.29 -8.76
CA TRP A 393 -18.35 4.92 -9.12
C TRP A 393 -18.83 4.13 -7.88
N TYR A 394 -19.86 3.32 -8.05
CA TYR A 394 -20.27 2.34 -7.06
C TYR A 394 -20.05 0.94 -7.61
N ILE A 395 -19.66 -0.01 -6.75
CA ILE A 395 -19.42 -1.39 -7.20
C ILE A 395 -20.67 -2.02 -7.80
N GLU A 396 -21.85 -1.62 -7.33
CA GLU A 396 -23.14 -2.05 -7.88
C GLU A 396 -23.38 -1.56 -9.32
N ASP A 397 -22.67 -0.52 -9.78
CA ASP A 397 -22.72 -0.10 -11.19
C ASP A 397 -22.15 -1.17 -12.12
N LEU A 398 -21.32 -2.09 -11.62
CA LEU A 398 -20.78 -3.22 -12.39
C LEU A 398 -21.90 -4.19 -12.84
N GLU A 399 -22.97 -4.30 -12.06
CA GLU A 399 -24.08 -5.22 -12.33
C GLU A 399 -25.25 -4.57 -13.08
N GLY A 400 -25.38 -3.24 -13.03
CA GLY A 400 -26.48 -2.52 -13.69
C GLY A 400 -26.20 -2.12 -15.14
N GLU A 401 -27.20 -2.28 -16.03
CA GLU A 401 -27.30 -1.55 -17.31
C GLU A 401 -28.09 -0.25 -17.14
#